data_AF-A0A2T3MZ95-F1
#
_entry.id   AF-A0A2T3MZ95-F1
#
_cell.length_a   1.000
_cell.length_b   1.000
_cell.length_c   1.000
_cell.angle_alpha   90.00
_cell.angle_beta   90.00
_cell.angle_gamma   90.00
#
_symmetry.space_group_name_H-M   'P 1'
#
loop_
_entity.id
_entity.type
_entity.pdbx_description
1 polymer ?
#
loop_
_entity_poly.entity_id
_entity_poly.type
_entity_poly.pdbx_seq_one_letter_code
_entity_poly.pdbx_strand_id
1 'polypeptide(L)'
;MSFFFERKETDSQVKIVLKPHSLYVMLLMLAVWLINEMVLHIMPVTQIIMPVFIVFMVIRFFSLVKVQKEVLVAMKQGKVQTSGSKFSFANPFTYTINK
;
A
#
# COMPACT_ATOMS: atom_id res chain seq x y z
N MET A 1 -7.16 -9.80 1.35
CA MET A 1 -6.39 -8.78 0.59
C MET A 1 -6.88 -7.34 0.78
N SER A 2 -8.03 -7.07 1.41
CA SER A 2 -8.59 -5.70 1.53
C SER A 2 -7.70 -4.70 2.30
N PHE A 3 -6.68 -5.17 3.01
CA PHE A 3 -5.74 -4.31 3.75
C PHE A 3 -4.85 -3.48 2.82
N PHE A 4 -4.39 -4.05 1.69
CA PHE A 4 -3.51 -3.35 0.75
C PHE A 4 -4.30 -2.72 -0.40
N PHE A 5 -5.29 -3.45 -0.91
CA PHE A 5 -6.11 -2.99 -2.01
C PHE A 5 -7.47 -3.70 -2.02
N GLU A 6 -8.44 -3.07 -2.65
CA GLU A 6 -9.77 -3.63 -2.90
C GLU A 6 -10.01 -3.62 -4.42
N ARG A 7 -10.38 -4.78 -4.97
CA ARG A 7 -10.72 -4.92 -6.40
C ARG A 7 -12.21 -5.21 -6.50
N LYS A 8 -12.93 -4.39 -7.26
CA LYS A 8 -14.33 -4.60 -7.63
C LYS A 8 -14.43 -4.69 -9.14
N GLU A 9 -15.05 -5.73 -9.63
CA GLU A 9 -15.25 -5.95 -11.05
C GLU A 9 -16.74 -5.86 -11.38
N THR A 10 -17.05 -5.15 -12.46
CA THR A 10 -18.38 -5.02 -13.03
C THR A 10 -18.31 -5.35 -14.53
N ASP A 11 -19.45 -5.39 -15.19
CA ASP A 11 -19.53 -5.72 -16.62
C ASP A 11 -18.83 -4.68 -17.50
N SER A 12 -18.78 -3.41 -17.07
CA SER A 12 -18.19 -2.30 -17.83
C SER A 12 -16.80 -1.87 -17.36
N GLN A 13 -16.45 -2.13 -16.10
CA GLN A 13 -15.20 -1.61 -15.51
C GLN A 13 -14.63 -2.48 -14.39
N VAL A 14 -13.32 -2.41 -14.21
CA VAL A 14 -12.59 -2.94 -13.04
C VAL A 14 -12.08 -1.77 -12.21
N LYS A 15 -12.55 -1.67 -10.96
CA LYS A 15 -12.15 -0.64 -10.00
C LYS A 15 -11.20 -1.22 -8.98
N ILE A 16 -10.04 -0.59 -8.82
CA ILE A 16 -8.97 -1.03 -7.93
C ILE A 16 -8.63 0.13 -6.99
N VAL A 17 -8.97 -0.02 -5.72
CA VAL A 17 -8.72 0.98 -4.67
C VAL A 17 -7.48 0.57 -3.89
N LEU A 18 -6.42 1.37 -3.94
CA LEU A 18 -5.24 1.21 -3.09
C LEU A 18 -5.50 1.82 -1.72
N LYS A 19 -5.45 1.00 -0.68
CA LYS A 19 -5.78 1.42 0.69
C LYS A 19 -4.55 2.02 1.37
N PRO A 20 -4.67 3.16 2.07
CA PRO A 20 -3.52 3.85 2.65
C PRO A 20 -3.00 3.20 3.94
N HIS A 21 -3.76 2.29 4.56
CA HIS A 21 -3.46 1.64 5.84
C HIS A 21 -2.02 1.11 5.94
N SER A 22 -1.54 0.43 4.89
CA SER A 22 -0.17 -0.11 4.88
C SER A 22 0.90 0.97 5.00
N LEU A 23 0.68 2.17 4.45
CA LEU A 23 1.60 3.29 4.56
C LEU A 23 1.60 3.89 5.97
N TYR A 24 0.43 3.98 6.60
CA TYR A 24 0.33 4.46 7.98
C TYR A 24 0.95 3.50 8.98
N VAL A 25 0.80 2.19 8.77
CA VAL A 25 1.50 1.18 9.59
C VAL A 25 3.01 1.34 9.45
N MET A 26 3.51 1.56 8.23
CA MET A 26 4.95 1.83 8.03
C MET A 26 5.40 3.10 8.76
N LEU A 27 4.62 4.17 8.68
CA LEU A 27 4.93 5.43 9.35
C LEU A 27 4.93 5.28 10.88
N LEU A 28 3.99 4.50 11.42
CA LEU A 28 3.95 4.18 12.84
C LEU A 28 5.17 3.35 13.27
N MET A 29 5.55 2.34 12.50
CA MET A 29 6.76 1.54 12.79
C MET A 29 8.02 2.41 12.81
N LEU A 30 8.15 3.34 11.87
CA LEU A 30 9.26 4.29 11.84
C LEU A 30 9.24 5.25 13.04
N ALA A 31 8.06 5.73 13.43
CA ALA A 31 7.91 6.59 14.60
C ALA A 31 8.28 5.86 15.90
N VAL A 32 7.82 4.62 16.07
CA VAL A 32 8.19 3.78 17.23
C VAL A 32 9.69 3.53 17.27
N TRP A 33 10.29 3.20 16.12
CA TRP A 33 11.74 3.01 16.02
C TRP A 33 12.49 4.29 16.40
N LEU A 34 12.09 5.44 15.86
CA LEU A 34 12.75 6.73 16.15
C LEU A 34 12.64 7.11 17.63
N ILE A 35 11.46 6.96 18.24
CA ILE A 35 11.25 7.22 19.67
C ILE A 35 12.12 6.27 20.51
N ASN A 36 12.22 5.01 20.11
CA ASN A 36 13.10 4.06 20.79
C ASN A 36 14.56 4.49 20.73
N GLU A 37 15.06 4.87 19.55
CA GLU A 37 16.45 5.29 19.36
C GLU A 37 16.79 6.61 20.07
N MET A 38 15.85 7.57 20.13
CA MET A 38 16.13 8.90 20.67
C MET A 38 15.82 9.07 22.16
N VAL A 39 14.96 8.23 22.74
CA VAL A 39 14.44 8.42 24.11
C VAL A 39 14.64 7.20 24.98
N LEU A 40 14.25 6.01 24.50
CA LEU A 40 14.13 4.82 25.37
C LEU A 40 15.39 3.94 25.38
N HIS A 41 16.15 3.94 24.28
CA HIS A 41 17.35 3.13 24.05
C HIS A 41 17.17 1.63 24.34
N ILE A 42 15.99 1.08 24.07
CA ILE A 42 15.69 -0.34 24.32
C ILE A 42 16.26 -1.18 23.17
N MET A 43 17.42 -1.80 23.39
CA MET A 43 18.17 -2.55 22.37
C MET A 43 17.35 -3.68 21.67
N PRO A 44 16.52 -4.47 22.39
CA PRO A 44 15.70 -5.51 21.75
C PRO A 44 14.66 -4.98 20.76
N VAL A 45 14.13 -3.78 20.97
CA VAL A 45 13.07 -3.21 20.12
C VAL A 45 13.59 -2.94 18.71
N THR A 46 14.78 -2.35 18.60
CA THR A 46 15.42 -2.07 17.30
C THR A 46 15.74 -3.34 16.53
N GLN A 47 16.20 -4.39 17.22
CA GLN A 47 16.53 -5.68 16.60
C GLN A 47 15.29 -6.41 16.06
N ILE A 48 14.11 -6.18 16.62
CA ILE A 48 12.86 -6.81 16.18
C ILE A 48 12.15 -5.96 15.12
N ILE A 49 12.09 -4.64 15.31
CA ILE A 49 11.26 -3.77 14.46
C ILE A 49 11.76 -3.72 13.02
N MET A 50 13.09 -3.72 12.82
CA MET A 50 13.69 -3.64 11.48
C MET A 50 13.43 -4.90 10.62
N PRO A 51 13.67 -6.14 11.12
CA PRO A 51 13.28 -7.35 10.40
C PRO A 51 11.78 -7.41 10.10
N VAL A 52 10.92 -7.07 11.08
CA VAL A 52 9.47 -7.05 10.89
C VAL A 52 9.06 -6.04 9.81
N PHE A 53 9.67 -4.86 9.80
CA PHE A 53 9.44 -3.83 8.79
C PHE A 53 9.84 -4.30 7.39
N ILE A 54 10.99 -4.97 7.25
CA ILE A 54 11.44 -5.54 5.97
C ILE A 54 10.46 -6.60 5.48
N VAL A 55 10.09 -7.57 6.33
CA VAL A 55 9.12 -8.61 5.97
C VAL A 55 7.78 -8.00 5.55
N PHE A 56 7.30 -6.99 6.28
CA PHE A 56 6.10 -6.26 5.93
C PHE A 56 6.20 -5.56 4.58
N MET A 57 7.33 -4.90 4.28
CA MET A 57 7.58 -4.27 2.98
C MET A 57 7.57 -5.28 1.84
N VAL A 58 8.18 -6.46 2.02
CA VAL A 58 8.20 -7.52 1.02
C VAL A 58 6.79 -8.04 0.74
N ILE A 59 6.00 -8.33 1.78
CA ILE A 59 4.60 -8.77 1.64
C ILE A 59 3.76 -7.71 0.90
N ARG A 60 3.93 -6.43 1.28
CA ARG A 60 3.26 -5.30 0.64
C ARG A 60 3.65 -5.20 -0.83
N PHE A 61 4.93 -5.31 -1.15
CA PHE A 61 5.44 -5.22 -2.52
C PHE A 61 4.80 -6.29 -3.41
N PHE A 62 4.87 -7.56 -3.02
CA PHE A 62 4.26 -8.65 -3.79
C PHE A 62 2.74 -8.51 -3.94
N SER A 63 2.06 -8.05 -2.89
CA SER A 63 0.62 -7.79 -2.93
C SER A 63 0.26 -6.73 -3.97
N LEU A 64 1.08 -5.68 -4.11
CA LEU A 64 0.83 -4.60 -5.05
C LEU A 64 1.31 -4.90 -6.48
N VAL A 65 2.39 -5.68 -6.64
CA VAL A 65 2.94 -6.01 -7.97
C VAL A 65 1.90 -6.70 -8.85
N LYS A 66 1.11 -7.63 -8.30
CA LYS A 66 0.07 -8.35 -9.06
C LYS A 66 -0.93 -7.38 -9.68
N VAL A 67 -1.40 -6.43 -8.89
CA VAL A 67 -2.37 -5.40 -9.29
C VAL A 67 -1.74 -4.38 -10.24
N GLN A 68 -0.52 -3.95 -9.96
CA GLN A 68 0.17 -2.98 -10.81
C GLN A 68 0.45 -3.52 -12.22
N LYS A 69 0.70 -4.83 -12.38
CA LYS A 69 0.85 -5.43 -13.71
C LYS A 69 -0.44 -5.31 -14.53
N GLU A 70 -1.60 -5.61 -13.93
CA GLU A 70 -2.93 -5.45 -14.57
C GLU A 70 -3.17 -3.99 -14.98
N VAL A 71 -2.95 -3.07 -14.05
CA VAL A 71 -3.09 -1.63 -14.29
C VAL A 71 -2.13 -1.15 -15.39
N LEU A 72 -0.88 -1.61 -15.40
CA LEU A 72 0.12 -1.19 -16.39
C LEU A 72 -0.28 -1.62 -17.80
N VAL A 73 -0.80 -2.85 -17.96
CA VAL A 73 -1.31 -3.33 -19.25
C VAL A 73 -2.48 -2.48 -19.72
N ALA A 74 -3.46 -2.21 -18.85
CA ALA A 74 -4.59 -1.36 -19.18
C ALA A 74 -4.19 0.10 -19.47
N MET A 75 -3.16 0.60 -18.78
CA MET A 75 -2.64 1.96 -18.96
C MET A 75 -1.97 2.11 -20.32
N LYS A 76 -1.22 1.09 -20.77
CA LYS A 76 -0.68 1.04 -22.13
C LYS A 76 -1.76 1.03 -23.21
N GLN A 77 -2.96 0.56 -22.88
CA GLN A 77 -4.13 0.58 -23.77
C GLN A 77 -4.96 1.87 -23.66
N GLY A 78 -4.56 2.83 -22.82
CA GLY A 78 -5.31 4.07 -22.61
C GLY A 78 -6.64 3.89 -21.86
N LYS A 79 -6.88 2.73 -21.25
CA LYS A 79 -8.15 2.36 -20.61
C LYS A 79 -8.21 2.68 -19.11
N VAL A 80 -7.19 3.36 -18.56
CA VAL A 80 -7.05 3.60 -17.13
C VAL A 80 -7.31 5.05 -16.79
N GLN A 81 -8.17 5.26 -15.80
CA GLN A 81 -8.31 6.54 -15.10
C GLN A 81 -7.78 6.40 -13.66
N THR A 82 -7.10 7.45 -13.19
CA THR A 82 -6.59 7.54 -11.81
C THR A 82 -7.33 8.65 -11.06
N SER A 83 -7.61 8.41 -9.78
CA SER A 83 -8.22 9.40 -8.91
C SER A 83 -7.78 9.22 -7.46
N GLY A 84 -7.98 10.25 -6.63
CA GLY A 84 -7.66 10.21 -5.20
C GLY A 84 -6.16 10.35 -4.89
N SER A 85 -5.80 10.07 -3.64
CA SER A 85 -4.44 10.21 -3.11
C SER A 85 -3.98 8.98 -2.33
N LYS A 86 -2.68 8.68 -2.38
CA LYS A 86 -2.07 7.51 -1.72
C LYS A 86 -2.15 7.58 -0.20
N PHE A 87 -2.30 8.78 0.35
CA PHE A 87 -2.33 9.04 1.80
C PHE A 87 -3.67 9.62 2.26
N SER A 88 -4.75 9.45 1.49
CA SER A 88 -6.08 9.88 1.92
C SER A 88 -6.95 8.69 2.27
N PHE A 89 -7.54 8.70 3.47
CA PHE A 89 -8.55 7.73 3.85
C PHE A 89 -9.91 7.99 3.18
N ALA A 90 -10.27 9.27 3.04
CA ALA A 90 -11.55 9.68 2.46
C ALA A 90 -11.58 9.47 0.94
N ASN A 91 -10.46 9.79 0.26
CA ASN A 91 -10.31 9.67 -1.18
C ASN A 91 -9.07 8.82 -1.53
N PRO A 92 -9.12 7.51 -1.23
CA PRO A 92 -7.99 6.62 -1.48
C PRO A 92 -7.67 6.54 -2.96
N PHE A 93 -6.38 6.37 -3.25
CA PHE A 93 -5.90 6.29 -4.61
C PHE A 93 -6.54 5.12 -5.37
N THR A 94 -7.22 5.42 -6.46
CA THR A 94 -8.09 4.48 -7.16
C THR A 94 -7.77 4.46 -8.64
N TYR A 95 -7.61 3.25 -9.19
CA TYR A 95 -7.59 2.99 -10.62
C TYR A 95 -8.98 2.52 -11.08
N THR A 96 -9.43 3.05 -12.19
CA THR A 96 -10.61 2.56 -12.92
C THR A 96 -10.15 2.11 -14.29
N ILE A 97 -10.34 0.83 -14.60
CA ILE A 97 -10.02 0.24 -15.90
C ILE A 97 -11.35 0.04 -16.63
N ASN A 98 -11.52 0.71 -17.77
CA ASN A 98 -12.67 0.49 -18.65
C ASN A 98 -12.43 -0.79 -19.47
N LYS A 99 -13.43 -1.67 -19.60
CA LYS A 99 -13.32 -2.88 -20.41
C LYS A 99 -13.43 -2.57 -21.90
#